data_AF-K1U363-F1
#
_entry.id   AF-K1U363-F1
#
_cell.length_a   1.000
_cell.length_b   1.000
_cell.length_c   1.000
_cell.angle_alpha   90.00
_cell.angle_beta   90.00
_cell.angle_gamma   90.00
#
_symmetry.space_group_name_H-M   'P 1'
#
loop_
_entity.id
_entity.type
_entity.pdbx_description
1 polymer ?
#
loop_
_entity_poly.entity_id
_entity_poly.type
_entity_poly.pdbx_seq_one_letter_code
_entity_poly.pdbx_strand_id
1 'polypeptide(L)'
;LDENGIIRIGAEVHSGDILVGKVTPKGETELTAEERLLRAIFGEKAREVRDTSLRVPHGEYGIVVNVEVFTRENSDELSPGVNKVVRCYIAQKRKISVGDKMAGRHGNKGVVSRILPQEDMPFLDDGTPLDILLNPLGVPSRMNIGQVLEVHLGFAYRKLGQKIATPVFDGAHESDIREALKEAGYSEDGKSILTDGRTGEKFDNPITVGVMYFLKLHHLVDDKIHARSTGPYS
;
A
#
# COMPACT_ATOMS: atom_id res chain seq x y z
N LEU A 1 13.57 5.33 24.21
CA LEU A 1 14.28 4.07 24.51
C LEU A 1 14.09 3.74 25.99
N ASP A 2 14.16 2.47 26.36
CA ASP A 2 14.23 2.02 27.74
C ASP A 2 15.67 2.14 28.31
N GLU A 3 15.86 1.66 29.53
CA GLU A 3 17.16 1.64 30.22
C GLU A 3 18.22 0.76 29.53
N ASN A 4 17.79 -0.21 28.71
CA ASN A 4 18.66 -1.08 27.92
C ASN A 4 18.95 -0.50 26.52
N GLY A 5 18.45 0.70 26.22
CA GLY A 5 18.60 1.33 24.91
C GLY A 5 17.69 0.73 23.84
N ILE A 6 16.61 0.04 24.20
CA ILE A 6 15.66 -0.62 23.28
C ILE A 6 14.37 0.19 23.19
N ILE A 7 13.75 0.25 22.01
CA ILE A 7 12.47 0.91 21.81
C ILE A 7 11.34 0.20 22.56
N ARG A 8 10.36 0.97 23.06
CA ARG A 8 9.20 0.43 23.79
C ARG A 8 8.11 -0.01 22.83
N ILE A 9 7.42 -1.10 23.14
CA ILE A 9 6.22 -1.53 22.43
C ILE A 9 5.14 -0.45 22.55
N GLY A 10 4.46 -0.16 21.45
CA GLY A 10 3.46 0.91 21.33
C GLY A 10 4.03 2.27 20.90
N ALA A 11 5.35 2.41 20.78
CA ALA A 11 5.94 3.65 20.28
C ALA A 11 5.67 3.85 18.77
N GLU A 12 5.21 5.03 18.39
CA GLU A 12 5.21 5.50 17.00
C GLU A 12 6.63 5.91 16.60
N VAL A 13 7.09 5.43 15.46
CA VAL A 13 8.45 5.65 14.96
C VAL A 13 8.43 6.09 13.50
N HIS A 14 9.41 6.92 13.15
CA HIS A 14 9.64 7.45 11.81
C HIS A 14 11.08 7.16 11.33
N SER A 15 11.30 7.33 10.03
CA SER A 15 12.63 7.17 9.40
C SER A 15 13.73 7.91 10.18
N GLY A 16 14.78 7.18 10.55
CA GLY A 16 15.95 7.71 11.26
C GLY A 16 15.90 7.57 12.79
N ASP A 17 14.72 7.28 13.36
CA ASP A 17 14.56 7.01 14.79
C ASP A 17 15.36 5.78 15.21
N ILE A 18 15.90 5.81 16.43
CA ILE A 18 16.69 4.71 16.98
C ILE A 18 15.74 3.65 17.54
N LEU A 19 15.83 2.43 17.01
CA LEU A 19 15.12 1.26 17.51
C LEU A 19 15.92 0.56 18.61
N VAL A 20 17.23 0.40 18.39
CA VAL A 20 18.13 -0.25 19.33
C VAL A 20 19.45 0.51 19.36
N GLY A 21 19.76 1.09 20.51
CA GLY A 21 21.04 1.72 20.79
C GLY A 21 22.15 0.68 20.75
N LYS A 22 23.15 0.88 19.89
CA LYS A 22 24.34 0.03 19.80
C LYS A 22 25.58 0.88 19.62
N VAL A 23 26.60 0.60 20.40
CA VAL A 23 27.92 1.21 20.28
C VAL A 23 28.96 0.15 19.96
N THR A 24 29.96 0.51 19.15
CA THR A 24 31.08 -0.35 18.80
C THR A 24 32.37 0.38 19.13
N PRO A 25 33.36 -0.27 19.78
CA PRO A 25 34.64 0.37 20.02
C PRO A 25 35.28 0.79 18.70
N LYS A 26 35.76 2.03 18.65
CA LYS A 26 36.49 2.56 17.49
C LYS A 26 37.97 2.44 17.79
N GLY A 27 38.76 1.91 16.85
CA GLY A 27 40.21 1.95 16.95
C GLY A 27 40.75 3.38 16.95
N GLU A 28 41.97 3.57 17.45
CA GLU A 28 42.65 4.87 17.39
C GLU A 28 42.79 5.28 15.92
N THR A 29 42.21 6.43 15.60
CA THR A 29 42.30 7.04 14.27
C THR A 29 43.17 8.26 14.40
N GLU A 30 44.25 8.32 13.62
CA GLU A 30 45.07 9.53 13.54
C GLU A 30 44.22 10.66 12.97
N LEU A 31 44.00 11.69 13.78
CA LEU A 31 43.26 12.89 13.38
C LEU A 31 44.15 13.80 12.55
N THR A 32 43.55 14.51 11.59
CA THR A 32 44.25 15.55 10.82
C THR A 32 44.61 16.75 11.72
N ALA A 33 45.51 17.62 11.26
CA ALA A 33 45.95 18.78 12.03
C ALA A 33 44.78 19.73 12.36
N GLU A 34 43.85 19.89 11.43
CA GLU A 34 42.64 20.71 11.57
C GLU A 34 41.70 20.14 12.65
N GLU A 35 41.44 18.83 12.64
CA GLU A 35 40.60 18.17 13.63
C GLU A 35 41.21 18.23 15.03
N ARG A 36 42.54 18.11 15.14
CA ARG A 36 43.28 18.27 16.41
C ARG A 36 43.13 19.69 16.96
N LEU A 37 43.29 20.71 16.11
CA LEU A 37 43.09 22.10 16.51
C LEU A 37 41.65 22.36 16.97
N LEU A 38 40.67 21.84 16.23
CA LEU A 38 39.25 21.98 16.57
C LEU A 38 38.95 21.37 17.94
N ARG A 39 39.47 20.17 18.23
CA ARG A 39 39.33 19.55 19.56
C ARG A 39 40.03 20.32 20.67
N ALA A 40 41.19 20.90 20.39
CA ALA A 40 41.92 21.72 21.36
C ALA A 40 41.15 23.01 21.71
N ILE A 41 40.47 23.62 20.72
CA ILE A 41 39.66 24.83 20.92
C ILE A 41 38.37 24.54 21.68
N PHE A 42 37.63 23.49 21.29
CA PHE A 42 36.31 23.17 21.85
C PHE A 42 36.34 22.21 23.05
N GLY A 43 37.50 21.65 23.40
CA GLY A 43 37.64 20.72 24.52
C GLY A 43 36.88 19.41 24.32
N GLU A 44 36.44 19.10 23.10
CA GLU A 44 35.70 17.87 22.81
C GLU A 44 36.63 16.66 22.91
N LYS A 45 36.40 15.82 23.92
CA LYS A 45 37.10 14.54 24.06
C LYS A 45 36.80 13.64 22.86
N ALA A 46 37.82 12.94 22.38
CA ALA A 46 37.66 11.89 21.40
C ALA A 46 36.61 10.88 21.87
N ARG A 47 35.55 10.66 21.09
CA ARG A 47 34.65 9.53 21.34
C ARG A 47 35.39 8.25 20.94
N GLU A 48 35.72 7.42 21.92
CA GLU A 48 36.33 6.09 21.73
C GLU A 48 35.35 5.06 21.14
N VAL A 49 34.07 5.43 21.03
CA VAL A 49 32.99 4.57 20.54
C VAL A 49 32.32 5.17 19.30
N ARG A 50 31.96 4.29 18.37
CA ARG A 50 31.14 4.60 17.19
C ARG A 50 29.71 4.18 17.44
N ASP A 51 28.76 5.05 17.11
CA ASP A 51 27.34 4.70 17.05
C ASP A 51 27.07 3.76 15.87
N THR A 52 26.59 2.56 16.18
CA THR A 52 26.17 1.52 15.21
C THR A 52 24.74 1.06 15.49
N SER A 53 23.94 1.95 16.08
CA SER A 53 22.55 1.70 16.47
C SER A 53 21.68 1.30 15.28
N LEU A 54 20.71 0.43 15.54
CA LEU A 54 19.66 0.10 14.58
C LEU A 54 18.69 1.27 14.50
N ARG A 55 18.52 1.82 13.31
CA ARG A 55 17.59 2.90 13.02
C ARG A 55 16.48 2.43 12.10
N VAL A 56 15.32 3.06 12.19
CA VAL A 56 14.22 2.82 11.25
C VAL A 56 14.70 3.14 9.83
N PRO A 57 14.52 2.23 8.86
CA PRO A 57 14.90 2.47 7.47
C PRO A 57 14.24 3.73 6.90
N HIS A 58 14.88 4.32 5.89
CA HIS A 58 14.34 5.48 5.21
C HIS A 58 13.02 5.13 4.51
N GLY A 59 12.03 6.02 4.64
CA GLY A 59 10.69 5.83 4.07
C GLY A 59 9.75 4.96 4.90
N GLU A 60 10.28 4.21 5.87
CA GLU A 60 9.45 3.40 6.76
C GLU A 60 8.96 4.19 7.96
N TYR A 61 7.75 3.85 8.42
CA TYR A 61 7.11 4.42 9.60
C TYR A 61 6.14 3.41 10.16
N GLY A 62 5.75 3.57 11.43
CA GLY A 62 4.71 2.73 12.01
C GLY A 62 4.76 2.68 13.53
N ILE A 63 4.09 1.68 14.08
CA ILE A 63 4.03 1.44 15.51
C ILE A 63 4.83 0.18 15.81
N VAL A 64 5.66 0.23 16.84
CA VAL A 64 6.35 -0.95 17.35
C VAL A 64 5.33 -1.87 18.01
N VAL A 65 5.07 -3.03 17.43
CA VAL A 65 4.08 -4.00 17.94
C VAL A 65 4.67 -5.07 18.83
N ASN A 66 5.94 -5.41 18.60
CA ASN A 66 6.62 -6.42 19.40
C ASN A 66 8.13 -6.18 19.39
N VAL A 67 8.80 -6.58 20.46
CA VAL A 67 10.25 -6.55 20.59
C VAL A 67 10.70 -7.85 21.24
N GLU A 68 11.53 -8.61 20.53
CA GLU A 68 12.07 -9.88 21.00
C GLU A 68 13.57 -9.75 21.24
N VAL A 69 14.03 -10.18 22.40
CA VAL A 69 15.43 -10.14 22.81
C VAL A 69 15.95 -11.56 22.96
N PHE A 70 16.85 -11.96 22.07
CA PHE A 70 17.52 -13.25 22.09
C PHE A 70 18.91 -13.09 22.72
N THR A 71 19.15 -13.82 23.81
CA THR A 71 20.46 -13.96 24.46
C THR A 71 20.94 -15.40 24.31
N ARG A 72 22.24 -15.64 24.58
CA ARG A 72 22.80 -17.01 24.59
C ARG A 72 22.16 -17.94 25.63
N GLU A 73 21.53 -17.37 26.65
CA GLU A 73 20.87 -18.12 27.73
C GLU A 73 19.44 -18.54 27.37
N ASN A 74 18.76 -17.76 26.51
CA ASN A 74 17.34 -17.96 26.18
C ASN A 74 17.12 -18.46 24.73
N SER A 75 18.18 -18.70 23.95
CA SER A 75 18.10 -19.08 22.54
C SER A 75 19.27 -19.97 22.15
N ASP A 76 18.96 -21.15 21.62
CA ASP A 76 19.94 -22.22 21.40
C ASP A 76 20.89 -21.98 20.20
N GLU A 77 20.54 -21.11 19.25
CA GLU A 77 21.37 -20.83 18.07
C GLU A 77 21.54 -19.34 17.78
N LEU A 78 22.55 -18.72 18.40
CA LEU A 78 23.10 -17.44 17.95
C LEU A 78 24.31 -17.66 17.06
N SER A 79 24.47 -16.83 16.02
CA SER A 79 25.66 -16.90 15.16
C SER A 79 26.95 -16.71 15.98
N PRO A 80 28.05 -17.39 15.63
CA PRO A 80 29.32 -17.25 16.33
C PRO A 80 29.75 -15.78 16.45
N GLY A 81 30.14 -15.36 17.66
CA GLY A 81 30.53 -13.97 17.94
C GLY A 81 29.38 -13.01 18.24
N VAL A 82 28.12 -13.45 18.15
CA VAL A 82 26.95 -12.65 18.56
C VAL A 82 26.63 -12.93 20.03
N ASN A 83 26.42 -11.85 20.81
CA ASN A 83 26.09 -11.94 22.24
C ASN A 83 24.58 -11.80 22.51
N LYS A 84 23.93 -10.89 21.79
CA LYS A 84 22.51 -10.57 21.91
C LYS A 84 21.97 -10.12 20.55
N VAL A 85 20.76 -10.56 20.21
CA VAL A 85 20.00 -10.10 19.03
C VAL A 85 18.70 -9.50 19.51
N VAL A 86 18.36 -8.31 19.01
CA VAL A 86 17.09 -7.65 19.30
C VAL A 86 16.31 -7.52 17.99
N ARG A 87 15.12 -8.10 17.93
CA ARG A 87 14.20 -7.98 16.79
C ARG A 87 13.07 -7.05 17.16
N CYS A 88 12.91 -5.97 16.40
CA CYS A 88 11.80 -5.04 16.55
C CYS A 88 10.83 -5.25 15.39
N TYR A 89 9.56 -5.47 15.71
CA TYR A 89 8.48 -5.61 14.72
C TYR A 89 7.73 -4.29 14.63
N ILE A 90 7.72 -3.69 13.44
CA ILE A 90 6.98 -2.47 13.16
C ILE A 90 5.77 -2.84 12.32
N ALA A 91 4.58 -2.44 12.76
CA ALA A 91 3.38 -2.51 11.96
C ALA A 91 3.09 -1.16 11.33
N GLN A 92 2.79 -1.18 10.03
CA GLN A 92 2.49 0.01 9.26
C GLN A 92 1.12 -0.11 8.62
N LYS A 93 0.32 0.94 8.73
CA LYS A 93 -0.99 1.03 8.06
C LYS A 93 -0.85 1.88 6.81
N ARG A 94 -0.69 1.23 5.64
CA ARG A 94 -0.58 1.91 4.35
C ARG A 94 -1.96 2.10 3.71
N LYS A 95 -2.32 3.34 3.38
CA LYS A 95 -3.53 3.65 2.60
C LYS A 95 -3.28 3.39 1.11
N ILE A 96 -4.34 3.39 0.30
CA ILE A 96 -4.18 3.38 -1.17
C ILE A 96 -3.64 4.73 -1.63
N SER A 97 -2.65 4.71 -2.51
CA SER A 97 -2.03 5.91 -3.06
C SER A 97 -1.93 5.84 -4.59
N VAL A 98 -1.71 7.01 -5.21
CA VAL A 98 -1.42 7.08 -6.64
C VAL A 98 -0.12 6.33 -6.91
N GLY A 99 -0.13 5.44 -7.90
CA GLY A 99 0.98 4.52 -8.19
C GLY A 99 0.78 3.10 -7.69
N ASP A 100 -0.15 2.87 -6.76
CA ASP A 100 -0.46 1.51 -6.29
C ASP A 100 -1.08 0.67 -7.41
N LYS A 101 -0.75 -0.62 -7.43
CA LYS A 101 -1.26 -1.56 -8.43
C LYS A 101 -2.52 -2.26 -7.95
N MET A 102 -3.57 -2.15 -8.76
CA MET A 102 -4.86 -2.78 -8.54
C MET A 102 -5.14 -3.81 -9.64
N ALA A 103 -5.97 -4.81 -9.35
CA ALA A 103 -6.39 -5.78 -10.35
C ALA A 103 -7.81 -6.31 -10.09
N GLY A 104 -8.55 -6.55 -11.16
CA GLY A 104 -9.74 -7.40 -11.11
C GLY A 104 -9.38 -8.88 -11.24
N ARG A 105 -10.39 -9.73 -11.09
CA ARG A 105 -10.23 -11.20 -11.19
C ARG A 105 -10.04 -11.69 -12.63
N HIS A 106 -10.38 -10.87 -13.62
CA HIS A 106 -10.33 -11.18 -15.06
C HIS A 106 -9.01 -10.75 -15.74
N GLY A 107 -7.93 -10.62 -14.95
CA GLY A 107 -6.61 -10.26 -15.47
C GLY A 107 -6.44 -8.80 -15.87
N ASN A 108 -7.49 -7.98 -15.71
CA ASN A 108 -7.43 -6.52 -15.84
C ASN A 108 -6.60 -5.94 -14.70
N LYS A 109 -5.41 -5.41 -15.02
CA LYS A 109 -4.49 -4.77 -14.07
C LYS A 109 -4.40 -3.29 -14.40
N GLY A 110 -4.36 -2.46 -13.37
CA GLY A 110 -4.23 -1.02 -13.49
C GLY A 110 -3.32 -0.46 -12.40
N VAL A 111 -2.83 0.75 -12.63
CA VAL A 111 -2.17 1.57 -11.62
C VAL A 111 -3.11 2.70 -11.29
N VAL A 112 -3.28 3.02 -10.01
CA VAL A 112 -4.08 4.18 -9.59
C VAL A 112 -3.41 5.44 -10.13
N SER A 113 -4.06 6.14 -11.07
CA SER A 113 -3.50 7.33 -11.72
C SER A 113 -3.86 8.62 -10.98
N ARG A 114 -5.05 8.67 -10.40
CA ARG A 114 -5.56 9.83 -9.66
C ARG A 114 -6.60 9.38 -8.64
N ILE A 115 -6.62 10.04 -7.50
CA ILE A 115 -7.69 9.94 -6.49
C ILE A 115 -8.47 11.25 -6.57
N LEU A 116 -9.74 11.18 -6.94
CA LEU A 116 -10.61 12.35 -7.07
C LEU A 116 -11.46 12.56 -5.81
N PRO A 117 -11.83 13.82 -5.50
CA PRO A 117 -12.91 14.10 -4.56
C PRO A 117 -14.23 13.47 -5.01
N GLN A 118 -15.14 13.20 -4.08
CA GLN A 118 -16.40 12.52 -4.37
C GLN A 118 -17.33 13.39 -5.25
N GLU A 119 -17.30 14.71 -5.06
CA GLU A 119 -18.05 15.70 -5.83
C GLU A 119 -17.64 15.78 -7.31
N ASP A 120 -16.41 15.38 -7.61
CA ASP A 120 -15.85 15.37 -8.97
C ASP A 120 -16.20 14.09 -9.74
N MET A 121 -16.69 13.06 -9.05
CA MET A 121 -16.98 11.76 -9.65
C MET A 121 -18.32 11.81 -10.40
N PRO A 122 -18.42 11.16 -11.57
CA PRO A 122 -19.72 10.91 -12.20
C PRO A 122 -20.66 10.20 -11.24
N PHE A 123 -21.94 10.55 -11.30
CA PHE A 123 -22.96 10.00 -10.42
C PHE A 123 -24.21 9.55 -11.18
N LEU A 124 -24.93 8.60 -10.58
CA LEU A 124 -26.19 8.06 -11.07
C LEU A 124 -27.34 9.06 -10.84
N ASP A 125 -28.48 8.85 -11.51
CA ASP A 125 -29.67 9.72 -11.34
C ASP A 125 -30.19 9.76 -9.87
N ASP A 126 -29.86 8.77 -9.04
CA ASP A 126 -30.18 8.75 -7.61
C ASP A 126 -29.19 9.54 -6.72
N GLY A 127 -28.19 10.18 -7.33
CA GLY A 127 -27.14 10.95 -6.65
C GLY A 127 -25.95 10.11 -6.19
N THR A 128 -25.96 8.79 -6.39
CA THR A 128 -24.85 7.92 -5.97
C THR A 128 -23.63 8.14 -6.87
N PRO A 129 -22.48 8.58 -6.33
CA PRO A 129 -21.25 8.70 -7.11
C PRO A 129 -20.61 7.34 -7.36
N LEU A 130 -19.86 7.25 -8.46
CA LEU A 130 -19.07 6.07 -8.78
C LEU A 130 -17.78 6.04 -7.94
N ASP A 131 -17.29 4.82 -7.64
CA ASP A 131 -16.07 4.62 -6.86
C ASP A 131 -14.81 4.54 -7.75
N ILE A 132 -14.90 3.86 -8.91
CA ILE A 132 -13.76 3.59 -9.79
C ILE A 132 -14.19 3.77 -11.25
N LEU A 133 -13.38 4.51 -12.02
CA LEU A 133 -13.54 4.66 -13.47
C LEU A 133 -12.52 3.81 -14.20
N LEU A 134 -12.97 2.96 -15.13
CA LEU A 134 -12.14 2.08 -15.93
C LEU A 134 -12.21 2.44 -17.41
N ASN A 135 -11.09 2.29 -18.12
CA ASN A 135 -11.04 2.52 -19.55
C ASN A 135 -11.67 1.34 -20.32
N PRO A 136 -12.74 1.56 -21.11
CA PRO A 136 -13.41 0.49 -21.84
C PRO A 136 -12.54 -0.15 -22.93
N LEU A 137 -11.56 0.57 -23.49
CA LEU A 137 -10.68 0.06 -24.55
C LEU A 137 -9.83 -1.15 -24.12
N GLY A 138 -9.67 -1.33 -22.81
CA GLY A 138 -8.92 -2.45 -22.25
C GLY A 138 -9.63 -3.81 -22.33
N VAL A 139 -10.94 -3.83 -22.62
CA VAL A 139 -11.76 -5.04 -22.67
C VAL A 139 -11.70 -5.72 -24.05
N PRO A 140 -11.99 -5.02 -25.18
CA PRO A 140 -12.02 -5.68 -26.49
C PRO A 140 -10.64 -6.22 -26.89
N SER A 141 -9.58 -5.46 -26.60
CA SER A 141 -8.20 -5.83 -26.94
C SER A 141 -7.68 -7.07 -26.21
N ARG A 142 -8.21 -7.36 -25.01
CA ARG A 142 -7.78 -8.50 -24.18
C ARG A 142 -8.78 -9.66 -24.18
N MET A 143 -9.93 -9.49 -24.83
CA MET A 143 -11.04 -10.44 -24.88
C MET A 143 -11.47 -11.00 -23.52
N ASN A 144 -11.31 -10.22 -22.45
CA ASN A 144 -11.71 -10.60 -21.09
C ASN A 144 -13.12 -10.08 -20.77
N ILE A 145 -14.09 -10.54 -21.56
CA ILE A 145 -15.51 -10.14 -21.51
C ILE A 145 -16.16 -10.47 -20.16
N GLY A 146 -15.68 -11.50 -19.46
CA GLY A 146 -16.20 -11.90 -18.15
C GLY A 146 -16.27 -10.77 -17.12
N GLN A 147 -15.40 -9.77 -17.20
CA GLN A 147 -15.44 -8.61 -16.31
C GLN A 147 -16.70 -7.75 -16.53
N VAL A 148 -17.22 -7.68 -17.75
CA VAL A 148 -18.45 -6.94 -18.08
C VAL A 148 -19.67 -7.70 -17.57
N LEU A 149 -19.66 -9.03 -17.73
CA LEU A 149 -20.70 -9.90 -17.17
C LEU A 149 -20.75 -9.80 -15.64
N GLU A 150 -19.58 -9.78 -14.99
CA GLU A 150 -19.45 -9.56 -13.54
C GLU A 150 -20.06 -8.21 -13.13
N VAL A 151 -19.74 -7.13 -13.85
CA VAL A 151 -20.24 -5.77 -13.57
C VAL A 151 -21.77 -5.74 -13.59
N HIS A 152 -22.39 -6.27 -14.65
CA HIS A 152 -23.85 -6.27 -14.81
C HIS A 152 -24.54 -7.11 -13.73
N LEU A 153 -24.05 -8.34 -13.51
CA LEU A 153 -24.63 -9.23 -12.53
C LEU A 153 -24.47 -8.67 -11.10
N GLY A 154 -23.29 -8.14 -10.79
CA GLY A 154 -23.02 -7.48 -9.51
C GLY A 154 -23.90 -6.25 -9.29
N PHE A 155 -24.25 -5.51 -10.35
CA PHE A 155 -25.13 -4.36 -10.27
C PHE A 155 -26.56 -4.73 -9.88
N ALA A 156 -27.13 -5.73 -10.56
CA ALA A 156 -28.46 -6.25 -10.27
C ALA A 156 -28.56 -6.76 -8.82
N TYR A 157 -27.66 -7.65 -8.43
CA TYR A 157 -27.69 -8.29 -7.11
C TYR A 157 -27.38 -7.33 -5.96
N ARG A 158 -26.59 -6.26 -6.20
CA ARG A 158 -26.41 -5.17 -5.22
C ARG A 158 -27.73 -4.46 -4.92
N LYS A 159 -28.56 -4.22 -5.94
CA LYS A 159 -29.87 -3.55 -5.77
C LYS A 159 -30.90 -4.47 -5.11
N LEU A 160 -30.90 -5.74 -5.48
CA LEU A 160 -31.77 -6.77 -4.90
C LEU A 160 -31.38 -7.15 -3.46
N GLY A 161 -30.18 -6.79 -3.01
CA GLY A 161 -29.67 -7.13 -1.68
C GLY A 161 -29.38 -8.63 -1.50
N GLN A 162 -29.16 -9.34 -2.60
CA GLN A 162 -28.96 -10.79 -2.61
C GLN A 162 -27.51 -11.14 -2.94
N LYS A 163 -27.06 -12.30 -2.46
CA LYS A 163 -25.74 -12.86 -2.82
C LYS A 163 -25.91 -13.84 -3.97
N ILE A 164 -24.96 -13.83 -4.90
CA ILE A 164 -24.91 -14.75 -6.03
C ILE A 164 -23.60 -15.52 -6.03
N ALA A 165 -23.67 -16.77 -6.49
CA ALA A 165 -22.52 -17.59 -6.83
C ALA A 165 -22.68 -18.07 -8.27
N THR A 166 -21.64 -17.91 -9.09
CA THR A 166 -21.58 -18.44 -10.45
C THR A 166 -20.48 -19.51 -10.50
N PRO A 167 -20.82 -20.80 -10.50
CA PRO A 167 -19.84 -21.87 -10.63
C PRO A 167 -18.97 -21.73 -11.88
N VAL A 168 -17.75 -22.26 -11.80
CA VAL A 168 -16.86 -22.27 -12.96
C VAL A 168 -17.42 -23.28 -13.98
N PHE A 169 -17.62 -22.83 -15.22
CA PHE A 169 -18.19 -23.61 -16.34
C PHE A 169 -19.69 -23.96 -16.27
N ASP A 170 -20.38 -23.63 -15.17
CA ASP A 170 -21.83 -23.82 -15.00
C ASP A 170 -22.42 -22.58 -14.30
N GLY A 171 -22.09 -21.40 -14.83
CA GLY A 171 -22.43 -20.11 -14.26
C GLY A 171 -23.66 -19.47 -14.93
N ALA A 172 -24.04 -18.29 -14.44
CA ALA A 172 -25.12 -17.51 -15.02
C ALA A 172 -24.87 -17.22 -16.51
N HIS A 173 -25.89 -17.45 -17.34
CA HIS A 173 -25.90 -17.10 -18.75
C HIS A 173 -26.34 -15.65 -18.96
N GLU A 174 -26.16 -15.14 -20.18
CA GLU A 174 -26.54 -13.76 -20.52
C GLU A 174 -28.04 -13.50 -20.33
N SER A 175 -28.90 -14.50 -20.59
CA SER A 175 -30.33 -14.44 -20.32
C SER A 175 -30.63 -14.12 -18.85
N ASP A 176 -29.93 -14.81 -17.95
CA ASP A 176 -30.14 -14.73 -16.52
C ASP A 176 -29.67 -13.36 -15.98
N ILE A 177 -28.59 -12.83 -16.56
CA ILE A 177 -28.09 -11.48 -16.25
C ILE A 177 -29.12 -10.42 -16.66
N ARG A 178 -29.70 -10.54 -17.87
CA ARG A 178 -30.73 -9.59 -18.35
C ARG A 178 -31.99 -9.66 -17.50
N GLU A 179 -32.43 -10.86 -17.13
CA GLU A 179 -33.57 -11.06 -16.23
C GLU A 179 -33.30 -10.44 -14.85
N ALA A 180 -32.13 -10.67 -14.28
CA ALA A 180 -31.74 -10.08 -13.00
C ALA A 180 -31.68 -8.54 -13.06
N LEU A 181 -31.16 -7.95 -14.14
CA LEU A 181 -31.16 -6.50 -14.35
C LEU A 181 -32.59 -5.95 -14.42
N LYS A 182 -33.47 -6.63 -15.13
CA LYS A 182 -34.88 -6.27 -15.26
C LYS A 182 -35.63 -6.36 -13.93
N GLU A 183 -35.39 -7.43 -13.16
CA GLU A 183 -35.94 -7.60 -11.80
C GLU A 183 -35.46 -6.47 -10.87
N ALA A 184 -34.20 -6.06 -11.00
CA ALA A 184 -33.62 -4.94 -10.26
C ALA A 184 -34.11 -3.55 -10.72
N GLY A 185 -34.89 -3.47 -11.80
CA GLY A 185 -35.38 -2.22 -12.37
C GLY A 185 -34.35 -1.44 -13.19
N TYR A 186 -33.29 -2.09 -13.65
CA TYR A 186 -32.28 -1.51 -14.54
C TYR A 186 -32.54 -1.85 -16.01
N SER A 187 -31.85 -1.14 -16.90
CA SER A 187 -31.85 -1.48 -18.33
C SER A 187 -31.24 -2.86 -18.56
N GLU A 188 -31.83 -3.63 -19.49
CA GLU A 188 -31.35 -4.98 -19.84
C GLU A 188 -29.93 -4.96 -20.44
N ASP A 189 -29.47 -3.82 -20.97
CA ASP A 189 -28.10 -3.66 -21.48
C ASP A 189 -27.06 -3.29 -20.39
N GLY A 190 -27.49 -3.13 -19.13
CA GLY A 190 -26.64 -2.81 -17.99
C GLY A 190 -26.02 -1.41 -18.03
N LYS A 191 -26.54 -0.52 -18.87
CA LYS A 191 -26.06 0.86 -18.99
C LYS A 191 -26.95 1.85 -18.27
N SER A 192 -26.38 2.98 -17.89
CA SER A 192 -27.07 4.08 -17.25
C SER A 192 -26.55 5.41 -17.79
N ILE A 193 -27.43 6.42 -17.84
CA ILE A 193 -27.01 7.79 -18.13
C ILE A 193 -26.41 8.35 -16.84
N LEU A 194 -25.19 8.86 -16.93
CA LEU A 194 -24.48 9.47 -15.81
C LEU A 194 -24.52 10.99 -15.92
N THR A 195 -24.32 11.66 -14.80
CA THR A 195 -24.10 13.11 -14.74
C THR A 195 -22.66 13.39 -14.34
N ASP A 196 -22.01 14.34 -15.00
CA ASP A 196 -20.66 14.78 -14.65
C ASP A 196 -20.71 15.59 -13.34
N GLY A 197 -19.93 15.18 -12.33
CA GLY A 197 -19.85 15.85 -11.03
C GLY A 197 -19.34 17.29 -11.10
N ARG A 198 -18.54 17.63 -12.13
CA ARG A 198 -17.93 18.97 -12.26
C ARG A 198 -18.83 19.98 -12.93
N THR A 199 -19.53 19.57 -13.99
CA THR A 199 -20.36 20.46 -14.80
C THR A 199 -21.84 20.36 -14.46
N GLY A 200 -22.28 19.22 -13.89
CA GLY A 200 -23.69 18.91 -13.69
C GLY A 200 -24.42 18.49 -14.97
N GLU A 201 -23.71 18.34 -16.09
CA GLU A 201 -24.30 17.94 -17.37
C GLU A 201 -24.36 16.42 -17.50
N LYS A 202 -25.39 15.92 -18.20
CA LYS A 202 -25.51 14.48 -18.50
C LYS A 202 -24.55 14.09 -19.61
N PHE A 203 -23.95 12.90 -19.50
CA PHE A 203 -23.15 12.35 -20.59
C PHE A 203 -24.04 12.00 -21.80
N ASP A 204 -23.51 12.22 -23.01
CA ASP A 204 -24.26 12.02 -24.26
C ASP A 204 -24.71 10.57 -24.49
N ASN A 205 -23.89 9.60 -24.04
CA ASN A 205 -24.11 8.19 -24.27
C ASN A 205 -24.28 7.45 -22.94
N PRO A 206 -25.14 6.41 -22.89
CA PRO A 206 -25.27 5.58 -21.70
C PRO A 206 -23.98 4.77 -21.48
N ILE A 207 -23.53 4.71 -20.23
CA ILE A 207 -22.28 4.10 -19.80
C ILE A 207 -22.59 2.84 -19.00
N THR A 208 -21.80 1.78 -19.18
CA THR A 208 -21.91 0.58 -18.36
C THR A 208 -21.51 0.89 -16.92
N VAL A 209 -22.44 0.66 -15.99
CA VAL A 209 -22.23 0.86 -14.55
C VAL A 209 -22.51 -0.46 -13.84
N GLY A 210 -21.76 -0.74 -12.78
CA GLY A 210 -22.05 -1.89 -11.95
C GLY A 210 -20.99 -2.17 -10.91
N VAL A 211 -20.96 -3.42 -10.45
CA VAL A 211 -20.12 -3.83 -9.33
C VAL A 211 -19.12 -4.87 -9.80
N MET A 212 -17.83 -4.53 -9.76
CA MET A 212 -16.74 -5.44 -10.04
C MET A 212 -15.94 -5.70 -8.77
N TYR A 213 -15.47 -6.94 -8.58
CA TYR A 213 -14.59 -7.27 -7.48
C TYR A 213 -13.14 -6.87 -7.81
N PHE A 214 -12.58 -5.94 -7.01
CA PHE A 214 -11.22 -5.44 -7.16
C PHE A 214 -10.30 -5.85 -6.00
N LEU A 215 -9.04 -6.08 -6.33
CA LEU A 215 -7.98 -6.47 -5.42
C LEU A 215 -6.86 -5.42 -5.44
N LYS A 216 -6.32 -5.11 -4.26
CA LYS A 216 -5.05 -4.39 -4.12
C LYS A 216 -3.91 -5.41 -4.15
N LEU A 217 -2.97 -5.25 -5.07
CA LEU A 217 -1.80 -6.13 -5.15
C LEU A 217 -0.72 -5.67 -4.18
N HIS A 218 0.17 -6.58 -3.77
CA HIS A 218 1.35 -6.27 -2.95
C HIS A 218 2.39 -5.38 -3.65
N HIS A 219 2.11 -4.94 -4.87
CA HIS A 219 2.96 -4.01 -5.61
C HIS A 219 2.58 -2.58 -5.26
N LEU A 220 3.09 -2.12 -4.12
CA LEU A 220 2.91 -0.75 -3.64
C LEU A 220 3.93 0.19 -4.29
N VAL A 221 3.54 1.44 -4.47
CA VAL A 221 4.43 2.46 -5.05
C VAL A 221 5.60 2.78 -4.13
N ASP A 222 5.35 2.88 -2.83
CA ASP A 222 6.34 3.28 -1.82
C ASP A 222 7.54 2.33 -1.79
N ASP A 223 7.31 1.02 -2.03
CA ASP A 223 8.36 0.00 -2.07
C ASP A 223 9.22 0.06 -3.34
N LYS A 224 8.77 0.79 -4.37
CA LYS A 224 9.42 0.84 -5.69
C LYS A 224 10.14 2.16 -5.93
N ILE A 225 9.93 3.16 -5.09
CA ILE A 225 10.63 4.43 -5.19
C ILE A 225 12.04 4.23 -4.63
N HIS A 226 13.04 4.40 -5.50
CA HIS A 226 14.43 4.42 -5.11
C HIS A 226 15.15 5.57 -5.82
N ALA A 227 15.87 6.37 -5.06
CA ALA A 227 16.67 7.48 -5.56
C ALA A 227 18.00 7.54 -4.83
N ARG A 228 19.07 7.88 -5.55
CA ARG A 228 20.43 7.98 -4.99
C ARG A 228 21.18 9.11 -5.68
N SER A 229 21.76 10.02 -4.90
CA SER A 229 22.63 11.09 -5.39
C SER A 229 24.10 10.65 -5.34
N THR A 230 24.59 10.34 -4.14
CA THR A 230 25.91 9.76 -3.87
C THR A 230 25.75 8.59 -2.89
N GLY A 231 26.73 7.70 -2.81
CA GLY A 231 26.69 6.61 -1.82
C GLY A 231 27.92 5.73 -1.87
N PRO A 232 27.94 4.60 -1.14
CA PRO A 232 29.11 3.74 -1.04
C PRO A 232 29.53 3.16 -2.39
N TYR A 233 30.84 3.14 -2.63
CA TYR A 233 31.47 2.50 -3.79
C TYR A 233 31.75 1.03 -3.47
N SER A 234 31.73 0.19 -4.51
CA SER A 234 32.13 -1.22 -4.45
C SER A 234 33.62 -1.38 -4.24
#